data_AF-F6U799-F1
#
_entry.id   AF-F6U799-F1
#
_cell.length_a   1.000
_cell.length_b   1.000
_cell.length_c   1.000
_cell.angle_alpha   90.00
_cell.angle_beta   90.00
_cell.angle_gamma   90.00
#
_symmetry.space_group_name_H-M   'P 1'
#
loop_
_entity.id
_entity.type
_entity.pdbx_description
1 polymer ?
#
loop_
_entity_poly.entity_id
_entity_poly.type
_entity_poly.pdbx_seq_one_letter_code
_entity_poly.pdbx_strand_id
1 'polypeptide(L)'
;MPTLNSQSNTIFLEFATVSSSALILYNHGGNSSALFVAMELLRGTLRVSYSFNNIRIYRHSVGTNLNNGIFHSVRFTLSQSGASINVDNCLITNDIAGDCSITVAHTPHEPLLDLSTQPLYIGGVPHVQDILDHPGQVSSMDYVGCIRSMVINSMSIYSVSSHFIDQSS
;
A
#
# COMPACT_ATOMS: atom_id res chain seq x y z
N MET A 1 -16.05 4.63 4.67
CA MET A 1 -15.14 3.97 3.71
C MET A 1 -14.74 2.63 4.31
N PRO A 2 -14.45 1.60 3.50
CA PRO A 2 -13.97 0.32 4.02
C PRO A 2 -12.71 0.53 4.85
N THR A 3 -12.67 -0.07 6.03
CA THR A 3 -11.58 0.04 6.99
C THR A 3 -10.78 -1.25 7.05
N LEU A 4 -9.55 -1.14 7.51
CA LEU A 4 -8.76 -2.31 7.87
C LEU A 4 -9.27 -2.85 9.22
N ASN A 5 -9.37 -4.17 9.31
CA ASN A 5 -9.65 -4.89 10.55
C ASN A 5 -8.41 -4.89 11.44
N SER A 6 -8.59 -4.97 12.76
CA SER A 6 -7.46 -4.94 13.70
C SER A 6 -6.62 -6.23 13.75
N GLN A 7 -7.18 -7.35 13.27
CA GLN A 7 -6.56 -8.69 13.41
C GLN A 7 -5.86 -9.18 12.13
N SER A 8 -6.56 -9.10 11.00
CA SER A 8 -6.08 -9.61 9.71
C SER A 8 -6.72 -8.84 8.57
N ASN A 9 -5.90 -8.46 7.61
CA ASN A 9 -6.32 -7.77 6.41
C ASN A 9 -5.81 -8.50 5.18
N THR A 10 -6.66 -8.62 4.16
CA THR A 10 -6.26 -9.00 2.81
C THR A 10 -6.70 -7.94 1.84
N ILE A 11 -5.73 -7.35 1.15
CA ILE A 11 -5.89 -6.30 0.16
C ILE A 11 -5.49 -6.88 -1.19
N PHE A 12 -6.37 -6.71 -2.18
CA PHE A 12 -6.09 -6.98 -3.57
C PHE A 12 -6.38 -5.73 -4.39
N LEU A 13 -5.51 -5.40 -5.33
CA LEU A 13 -5.73 -4.32 -6.29
C LEU A 13 -4.94 -4.57 -7.56
N GLU A 14 -5.36 -3.94 -8.64
CA GLU A 14 -4.56 -3.81 -9.85
C GLU A 14 -4.17 -2.33 -10.04
N PHE A 15 -2.91 -2.08 -10.40
CA PHE A 15 -2.41 -0.73 -10.64
C PHE A 15 -1.64 -0.67 -11.96
N ALA A 16 -1.68 0.48 -12.64
CA ALA A 16 -0.86 0.78 -13.81
C ALA A 16 -0.34 2.21 -13.71
N THR A 17 0.98 2.38 -13.82
CA THR A 17 1.64 3.69 -13.76
C THR A 17 2.92 3.68 -14.60
N VAL A 18 3.38 4.87 -14.99
CA VAL A 18 4.72 5.10 -15.54
C VAL A 18 5.62 5.88 -14.57
N SER A 19 5.07 6.33 -13.44
CA SER A 19 5.80 7.06 -12.40
C SER A 19 6.81 6.14 -11.73
N SER A 20 8.04 6.63 -11.55
CA SER A 20 9.09 5.84 -10.89
C SER A 20 8.79 5.60 -9.41
N SER A 21 8.20 6.57 -8.74
CA SER A 21 7.74 6.47 -7.34
C SER A 21 6.30 6.97 -7.21
N ALA A 22 5.49 6.31 -6.39
CA ALA A 22 4.08 6.65 -6.19
C ALA A 22 3.52 6.07 -4.89
N LEU A 23 2.53 6.74 -4.28
CA LEU A 23 1.83 6.28 -3.08
C LEU A 23 0.50 5.60 -3.46
N ILE A 24 0.47 4.27 -3.44
CA ILE A 24 -0.70 3.49 -3.87
C ILE A 24 -1.76 3.45 -2.75
N LEU A 25 -1.34 3.15 -1.53
CA LEU A 25 -2.24 2.98 -0.39
C LEU A 25 -1.54 3.47 0.89
N TYR A 26 -2.29 4.17 1.75
CA TYR A 26 -1.79 4.60 3.05
C TYR A 26 -2.91 4.64 4.09
N ASN A 27 -2.67 4.04 5.25
CA ASN A 27 -3.51 4.19 6.42
C ASN A 27 -2.58 4.31 7.62
N HIS A 28 -2.67 5.44 8.30
CA HIS A 28 -1.89 5.73 9.50
C HIS A 28 -2.85 5.91 10.66
N GLY A 29 -2.34 5.75 11.88
CA GLY A 29 -3.08 6.13 13.07
C GLY A 29 -3.30 7.65 13.13
N GLY A 30 -4.12 8.12 14.07
CA GLY A 30 -4.28 9.56 14.29
C GLY A 30 -2.97 10.25 14.70
N ASN A 31 -3.04 11.54 15.07
CA ASN A 31 -1.88 12.40 15.31
C ASN A 31 -0.74 11.71 16.07
N SER A 32 0.44 11.67 15.45
CA SER A 32 1.68 11.10 16.00
C SER A 32 1.61 9.60 16.35
N SER A 33 0.62 8.87 15.79
CA SER A 33 0.55 7.42 15.95
C SER A 33 1.67 6.76 15.16
N ALA A 34 2.34 5.82 15.82
CA ALA A 34 3.31 4.98 15.16
C ALA A 34 2.66 3.92 14.28
N LEU A 35 1.39 3.57 14.48
CA LEU A 35 0.72 2.52 13.71
C LEU A 35 0.48 2.99 12.29
N PHE A 36 0.90 2.20 11.30
CA PHE A 36 0.54 2.47 9.91
C PHE A 36 0.72 1.25 9.02
N VAL A 37 0.14 1.34 7.84
CA VAL A 37 0.42 0.49 6.70
C VAL A 37 0.43 1.33 5.42
N ALA A 38 1.40 1.06 4.56
CA ALA A 38 1.60 1.77 3.31
C ALA A 38 2.02 0.80 2.21
N MET A 39 1.56 1.08 0.99
CA MET A 39 2.02 0.46 -0.25
C MET A 39 2.47 1.56 -1.19
N GLU A 40 3.72 1.48 -1.62
CA GLU A 40 4.35 2.46 -2.48
C GLU A 40 5.05 1.77 -3.65
N LEU A 41 5.18 2.48 -4.75
CA LEU A 41 6.20 2.17 -5.75
C LEU A 41 7.42 3.04 -5.47
N LEU A 42 8.62 2.46 -5.51
CA LEU A 42 9.88 3.19 -5.43
C LEU A 42 10.84 2.68 -6.51
N ARG A 43 11.21 3.56 -7.44
CA ARG A 43 12.04 3.22 -8.61
C ARG A 43 11.52 1.96 -9.33
N GLY A 44 10.21 1.87 -9.53
CA GLY A 44 9.57 0.74 -10.22
C GLY A 44 9.50 -0.57 -9.43
N THR A 45 9.84 -0.55 -8.14
CA THR A 45 9.75 -1.70 -7.22
C THR A 45 8.63 -1.49 -6.22
N LEU A 46 7.79 -2.50 -5.98
CA LEU A 46 6.72 -2.38 -4.98
C LEU A 46 7.34 -2.48 -3.58
N ARG A 47 7.07 -1.50 -2.72
CA ARG A 47 7.41 -1.51 -1.30
C ARG A 47 6.15 -1.51 -0.46
N VAL A 48 6.02 -2.49 0.43
CA VAL A 48 5.02 -2.48 1.50
C VAL A 48 5.73 -2.17 2.82
N SER A 49 5.21 -1.20 3.56
CA SER A 49 5.72 -0.81 4.87
C SER A 49 4.60 -0.83 5.90
N TYR A 50 4.86 -1.33 7.10
CA TYR A 50 3.90 -1.31 8.20
C TYR A 50 4.60 -1.34 9.54
N SER A 51 3.88 -0.95 10.58
CA SER A 51 4.35 -1.09 11.96
C SER A 51 3.19 -1.28 12.93
N PHE A 52 3.47 -2.05 13.97
CA PHE A 52 2.53 -2.31 15.06
C PHE A 52 2.86 -1.47 16.31
N ASN A 53 3.96 -0.74 16.31
CA ASN A 53 4.42 0.11 17.41
C ASN A 53 5.47 1.13 16.91
N ASN A 54 6.00 1.95 17.80
CA ASN A 54 7.02 2.97 17.50
C ASN A 54 8.47 2.46 17.49
N ILE A 55 8.68 1.15 17.66
CA ILE A 55 10.02 0.55 17.81
C ILE A 55 10.53 0.09 16.45
N ARG A 56 9.67 -0.53 15.64
CA ARG A 56 10.07 -1.19 14.40
C ARG A 56 9.11 -0.92 13.25
N ILE A 57 9.69 -0.55 12.11
CA ILE A 57 9.00 -0.52 10.82
C ILE A 57 9.46 -1.72 9.99
N TYR A 58 8.50 -2.53 9.56
CA TYR A 58 8.70 -3.59 8.59
C TYR A 58 8.67 -3.00 7.19
N ARG A 59 9.66 -3.32 6.35
CA ARG A 59 9.71 -2.87 4.95
C ARG A 59 10.11 -4.04 4.07
N HIS A 60 9.23 -4.39 3.13
CA HIS A 60 9.44 -5.47 2.18
C HIS A 60 9.32 -4.93 0.77
N SER A 61 10.25 -5.31 -0.10
CA SER A 61 10.28 -4.88 -1.50
C SER A 61 10.19 -6.10 -2.41
N VAL A 62 9.27 -6.07 -3.37
CA VAL A 62 8.91 -7.23 -4.19
C VAL A 62 8.58 -6.77 -5.61
N GLY A 63 8.97 -7.54 -6.62
CA GLY A 63 8.80 -7.19 -8.02
C GLY A 63 9.60 -5.96 -8.48
N THR A 64 9.97 -5.93 -9.75
CA THR A 64 10.74 -4.82 -10.36
C THR A 64 10.15 -4.47 -11.71
N ASN A 65 10.39 -3.23 -12.19
CA ASN A 65 9.87 -2.73 -13.46
C ASN A 65 8.33 -2.75 -13.54
N LEU A 66 7.67 -2.47 -12.42
CA LEU A 66 6.21 -2.41 -12.31
C LEU A 66 5.63 -1.05 -12.76
N ASN A 67 6.48 -0.11 -13.17
CA ASN A 67 6.11 1.20 -13.72
C ASN A 67 6.16 1.22 -15.26
N ASN A 68 5.78 0.13 -15.91
CA ASN A 68 5.86 -0.06 -17.35
C ASN A 68 4.56 0.35 -18.09
N GLY A 69 3.58 0.93 -17.39
CA GLY A 69 2.31 1.38 -17.95
C GLY A 69 1.28 0.27 -18.22
N ILE A 70 1.59 -1.00 -17.94
CA ILE A 70 0.60 -2.09 -17.96
C ILE A 70 0.06 -2.37 -16.56
N PHE A 71 -1.08 -3.04 -16.47
CA PHE A 71 -1.67 -3.42 -15.19
C PHE A 71 -0.87 -4.53 -14.52
N HIS A 72 -0.55 -4.31 -13.26
CA HIS A 72 0.02 -5.26 -12.32
C HIS A 72 -0.95 -5.50 -11.17
N SER A 73 -1.18 -6.76 -10.84
CA SER A 73 -1.97 -7.18 -9.69
C SER A 73 -1.08 -7.41 -8.47
N VAL A 74 -1.57 -6.96 -7.31
CA VAL A 74 -0.93 -7.14 -6.01
C VAL A 74 -1.93 -7.76 -5.06
N ARG A 75 -1.51 -8.80 -4.34
CA ARG A 75 -2.19 -9.30 -3.16
C ARG A 75 -1.29 -9.15 -1.94
N PHE A 76 -1.81 -8.47 -0.92
CA PHE A 76 -1.14 -8.26 0.34
C PHE A 76 -2.01 -8.74 1.49
N THR A 77 -1.50 -9.65 2.30
CA THR A 77 -2.13 -10.12 3.53
C THR A 77 -1.26 -9.75 4.72
N LEU A 78 -1.87 -9.20 5.77
CA LEU A 78 -1.18 -8.79 7.00
C LEU A 78 -1.98 -9.19 8.22
N SER A 79 -1.31 -9.80 9.19
CA SER A 79 -1.80 -10.08 10.53
C SER A 79 -0.67 -9.92 11.55
N GLN A 80 -0.99 -10.10 12.84
CA GLN A 80 0.04 -10.19 13.88
C GLN A 80 1.03 -11.34 13.65
N SER A 81 0.58 -12.45 13.05
CA SER A 81 1.42 -13.64 12.85
C SER A 81 2.38 -13.50 11.67
N GLY A 82 2.11 -12.61 10.73
CA GLY A 82 2.97 -12.42 9.58
C GLY A 82 2.35 -11.58 8.47
N ALA A 83 3.10 -11.47 7.38
CA ALA A 83 2.66 -10.83 6.16
C ALA A 83 2.98 -11.70 4.95
N SER A 84 2.13 -11.64 3.92
CA SER A 84 2.47 -12.11 2.58
C SER A 84 2.18 -11.05 1.54
N ILE A 85 3.06 -10.94 0.55
CA ILE A 85 2.91 -10.03 -0.59
C ILE A 85 3.14 -10.86 -1.83
N ASN A 86 2.28 -10.72 -2.82
CA ASN A 86 2.41 -11.36 -4.13
C ASN A 86 2.10 -10.35 -5.23
N VAL A 87 2.97 -10.30 -6.23
CA VAL A 87 2.82 -9.47 -7.43
C VAL A 87 2.81 -10.38 -8.65
N ASP A 88 1.98 -10.07 -9.64
CA ASP A 88 2.00 -10.79 -10.92
C ASP A 88 3.21 -10.45 -11.80
N ASN A 89 3.43 -11.31 -12.79
CA ASN A 89 4.27 -11.05 -13.96
C ASN A 89 5.62 -10.34 -13.67
N CYS A 90 6.30 -10.63 -12.56
CA CYS A 90 7.68 -10.18 -12.44
C CYS A 90 8.49 -11.00 -13.43
N LEU A 91 9.03 -10.29 -14.41
CA LEU A 91 9.84 -10.88 -15.47
C LEU A 91 11.03 -11.57 -14.81
N ILE A 92 11.08 -12.90 -14.90
CA ILE A 92 12.31 -13.67 -14.72
C ILE A 92 13.16 -13.36 -15.96
N THR A 93 13.78 -12.19 -15.98
CA THR A 93 14.87 -11.93 -16.93
C THR A 93 16.08 -12.71 -16.43
N ASN A 94 16.77 -13.38 -17.35
CA ASN A 94 17.73 -14.47 -17.14
C ASN A 94 18.97 -14.16 -16.26
N ASP A 95 19.00 -13.09 -15.46
CA ASP A 95 20.13 -12.80 -14.55
C ASP A 95 19.75 -12.20 -13.17
N ILE A 96 18.49 -11.80 -12.91
CA ILE A 96 18.03 -11.41 -11.56
C ILE A 96 16.55 -11.77 -11.45
N ALA A 97 16.23 -12.88 -10.78
CA ALA A 97 14.88 -13.14 -10.34
C ALA A 97 14.54 -12.14 -9.23
N GLY A 98 13.79 -11.08 -9.54
CA GLY A 98 13.13 -10.31 -8.50
C GLY A 98 12.09 -11.21 -7.83
N ASP A 99 12.14 -11.36 -6.51
CA ASP A 99 11.12 -12.12 -5.78
C ASP A 99 9.75 -11.55 -6.12
N CYS A 100 8.84 -12.40 -6.64
CA CYS A 100 7.44 -12.05 -6.89
C CYS A 100 6.54 -12.24 -5.68
N SER A 101 7.07 -12.91 -4.67
CA SER A 101 6.36 -13.12 -3.44
C SER A 101 7.31 -13.06 -2.27
N ILE A 102 6.79 -12.52 -1.18
CA ILE A 102 7.45 -12.51 0.12
C ILE A 102 6.43 -13.07 1.11
N THR A 103 6.89 -13.95 2.00
CA THR A 103 6.11 -14.37 3.17
C THR A 103 7.02 -14.27 4.38
N VAL A 104 6.58 -13.52 5.38
CA VAL A 104 7.35 -13.26 6.60
C VAL A 104 6.51 -13.65 7.80
N ALA A 105 7.06 -14.48 8.67
CA ALA A 105 6.52 -14.70 10.00
C ALA A 105 6.99 -13.59 10.93
N HIS A 106 6.09 -13.06 11.75
CA HIS A 106 6.48 -12.16 12.82
C HIS A 106 6.87 -12.94 14.06
N THR A 107 7.59 -12.29 14.97
CA THR A 107 7.78 -12.84 16.31
C THR A 107 6.43 -12.96 17.01
N PRO A 108 6.23 -13.95 17.89
CA PRO A 108 5.11 -13.95 18.81
C PRO A 108 5.05 -12.59 19.52
N HIS A 109 3.84 -12.03 19.70
CA HIS A 109 3.55 -10.79 20.43
C HIS A 109 3.63 -9.45 19.69
N GLU A 110 3.61 -9.39 18.35
CA GLU A 110 3.26 -8.11 17.72
C GLU A 110 1.85 -7.65 18.17
N PRO A 111 1.67 -6.39 18.60
CA PRO A 111 0.37 -5.89 19.01
C PRO A 111 -0.59 -5.76 17.82
N LEU A 112 -1.87 -5.51 18.09
CA LEU A 112 -2.89 -5.40 17.02
C LEU A 112 -2.63 -4.14 16.19
N LEU A 113 -2.80 -4.26 14.87
CA LEU A 113 -2.80 -3.10 13.98
C LEU A 113 -4.22 -2.53 13.89
N ASP A 114 -4.63 -1.78 14.90
CA ASP A 114 -5.95 -1.14 14.88
C ASP A 114 -5.88 0.26 14.25
N LEU A 115 -6.25 0.31 12.97
CA LEU A 115 -6.41 1.55 12.21
C LEU A 115 -7.89 1.80 11.84
N SER A 116 -8.82 1.07 12.46
CA SER A 116 -10.23 1.06 12.08
C SER A 116 -10.94 2.41 12.25
N THR A 117 -10.36 3.31 13.04
CA THR A 117 -10.86 4.67 13.28
C THR A 117 -10.33 5.71 12.30
N GLN A 118 -9.36 5.34 11.46
CA GLN A 118 -8.65 6.25 10.56
C GLN A 118 -9.00 5.96 9.10
N PRO A 119 -9.02 6.99 8.23
CA PRO A 119 -9.29 6.81 6.82
C PRO A 119 -8.17 6.01 6.14
N LEU A 120 -8.57 5.13 5.23
CA LEU A 120 -7.68 4.48 4.27
C LEU A 120 -7.62 5.34 3.01
N TYR A 121 -6.43 5.84 2.69
CA TYR A 121 -6.19 6.64 1.49
C TYR A 121 -5.67 5.77 0.35
N ILE A 122 -6.17 6.05 -0.86
CA ILE A 122 -5.83 5.32 -2.09
C ILE A 122 -5.42 6.34 -3.15
N GLY A 123 -4.25 6.15 -3.74
CA GLY A 123 -3.71 7.01 -4.79
C GLY A 123 -3.13 8.35 -4.31
N GLY A 124 -2.77 8.46 -3.04
CA GLY A 124 -2.20 9.67 -2.44
C GLY A 124 -2.91 10.09 -1.16
N VAL A 125 -2.42 11.16 -0.54
CA VAL A 125 -3.06 11.79 0.65
C VAL A 125 -3.84 13.04 0.27
N PRO A 126 -4.97 13.34 0.95
CA PRO A 126 -5.73 14.57 0.70
C PRO A 126 -5.00 15.82 1.21
N HIS A 127 -4.17 15.68 2.25
CA HIS A 127 -3.42 16.77 2.85
C HIS A 127 -1.97 16.36 3.07
N VAL A 128 -1.02 17.19 2.65
CA VAL A 128 0.41 16.94 2.84
C VAL A 128 0.79 16.78 4.32
N GLN A 129 0.00 17.37 5.22
CA GLN A 129 0.20 17.27 6.66
C GLN A 129 0.13 15.83 7.17
N ASP A 130 -0.67 14.96 6.53
CA ASP A 130 -0.76 13.53 6.87
C ASP A 130 0.59 12.81 6.73
N ILE A 131 1.51 13.35 5.93
CA ILE A 131 2.86 12.83 5.73
C ILE A 131 3.87 13.58 6.61
N LEU A 132 3.76 14.91 6.70
CA LEU A 132 4.68 15.73 7.48
C LEU A 132 4.60 15.42 8.99
N ASP A 133 3.42 15.09 9.51
CA ASP A 133 3.23 14.67 10.91
C ASP A 133 3.73 13.25 11.20
N HIS A 134 4.02 12.47 10.16
CA HIS A 134 4.40 11.06 10.24
C HIS A 134 5.72 10.78 9.48
N PRO A 135 6.83 11.44 9.86
CA PRO A 135 8.08 11.35 9.12
C PRO A 135 8.62 9.92 9.04
N GLY A 136 9.00 9.51 7.83
CA GLY A 136 9.61 8.20 7.58
C GLY A 136 8.63 7.04 7.36
N GLN A 137 7.32 7.25 7.46
CA GLN A 137 6.33 6.23 7.12
C GLN A 137 6.25 5.96 5.61
N VAL A 138 6.19 7.04 4.81
CA VAL A 138 6.12 7.01 3.34
C VAL A 138 7.20 7.90 2.72
N SER A 139 7.46 7.72 1.42
CA SER A 139 8.43 8.50 0.62
C SER A 139 7.79 9.25 -0.55
N SER A 140 6.57 8.88 -0.95
CA SER A 140 5.78 9.53 -1.99
C SER A 140 4.47 10.07 -1.40
N MET A 141 3.85 11.06 -2.05
CA MET A 141 2.64 11.73 -1.54
C MET A 141 1.40 11.50 -2.41
N ASP A 142 1.61 11.18 -3.68
CA ASP A 142 0.58 11.09 -4.71
C ASP A 142 0.77 9.84 -5.59
N TYR A 143 -0.24 9.56 -6.41
CA TYR A 143 -0.21 8.52 -7.42
C TYR A 143 -0.74 9.06 -8.74
N VAL A 144 0.04 8.88 -9.80
CA VAL A 144 -0.37 9.21 -11.17
C VAL A 144 -0.47 7.91 -11.96
N GLY A 145 -1.68 7.52 -12.33
CA GLY A 145 -1.96 6.29 -13.05
C GLY A 145 -3.39 5.80 -12.84
N CYS A 146 -3.62 4.51 -13.07
CA CYS A 146 -4.91 3.86 -12.85
C CYS A 146 -4.81 2.85 -11.70
N ILE A 147 -5.85 2.77 -10.87
CA ILE A 147 -6.06 1.69 -9.89
C ILE A 147 -7.45 1.12 -10.15
N ARG A 148 -7.59 -0.21 -10.16
CA ARG A 148 -8.87 -0.89 -10.38
C ARG A 148 -8.96 -2.20 -9.58
N SER A 149 -10.13 -2.84 -9.66
CA SER A 149 -10.40 -4.17 -9.11
C SER A 149 -10.03 -4.28 -7.62
N MET A 150 -10.21 -3.19 -6.87
CA MET A 150 -9.79 -3.14 -5.48
C MET A 150 -10.73 -3.95 -4.60
N VAL A 151 -10.17 -4.83 -3.77
CA VAL A 151 -10.89 -5.66 -2.81
C VAL A 151 -10.16 -5.61 -1.47
N ILE A 152 -10.88 -5.28 -0.40
CA ILE A 152 -10.36 -5.32 0.98
C ILE A 152 -11.24 -6.25 1.79
N ASN A 153 -10.66 -7.28 2.41
CA ASN A 153 -11.37 -8.21 3.29
C ASN A 153 -12.65 -8.77 2.64
N SER A 154 -12.53 -9.17 1.37
CA SER A 154 -13.63 -9.68 0.52
C SER A 154 -14.69 -8.65 0.12
N MET A 155 -14.51 -7.37 0.43
CA MET A 155 -15.37 -6.28 -0.02
C MET A 155 -14.77 -5.59 -1.23
N SER A 156 -15.45 -5.66 -2.36
CA SER A 156 -15.10 -4.90 -3.57
C SER A 156 -15.35 -3.40 -3.36
N ILE A 157 -14.34 -2.60 -3.66
CA ILE A 157 -14.41 -1.14 -3.63
C ILE A 157 -14.60 -0.70 -5.08
N TYR A 158 -15.85 -0.46 -5.47
CA TYR A 158 -16.14 0.16 -6.74
C TYR A 158 -15.76 1.64 -6.65
N SER A 159 -15.04 2.16 -7.64
CA SER A 159 -14.62 3.55 -7.71
C SER A 159 -15.80 4.48 -7.43
N VAL A 160 -15.71 5.30 -6.39
CA VAL A 160 -16.56 6.49 -6.32
C VAL A 160 -15.93 7.47 -7.30
N SER A 161 -16.59 7.68 -8.44
CA SER A 161 -16.19 8.70 -9.40
C SER A 161 -16.07 10.04 -8.67
N SER A 162 -14.85 10.56 -8.54
CA SER A 162 -14.67 11.97 -8.16
C SER A 162 -15.22 12.80 -9.32
N HIS A 163 -16.33 13.50 -9.07
CA HIS A 163 -16.79 14.59 -9.91
C HIS A 163 -15.62 15.57 -10.07
N PHE A 164 -15.02 15.64 -11.26
CA PHE A 164 -14.28 16.83 -11.65
C PHE A 164 -15.33 17.92 -11.86
N ILE A 165 -15.32 18.95 -11.01
CA ILE A 165 -16.00 20.20 -11.33
C ILE A 165 -15.19 20.83 -12.46
N ASP A 166 -15.77 20.79 -13.66
CA ASP A 166 -15.33 21.63 -14.76
C ASP A 166 -15.69 23.07 -14.39
N GLN A 167 -14.74 23.82 -13.83
CA GLN A 167 -14.86 25.28 -13.76
C GLN A 167 -14.34 25.84 -15.08
N SER A 168 -15.24 25.97 -16.05
CA SER A 168 -15.10 26.94 -17.13
C SER A 168 -16.17 28.01 -16.95
N SER A 169 -15.75 29.22 -16.58
CA SER A 169 -16.46 30.48 -16.80
C SER A 169 -15.44 31.52 -17.20
#